data_AF-A0A381T6L8-F1
#
_entry.id   AF-A0A381T6L8-F1
#
_cell.length_a   1.000
_cell.length_b   1.000
_cell.length_c   1.000
_cell.angle_alpha   90.00
_cell.angle_beta   90.00
_cell.angle_gamma   90.00
#
_symmetry.space_group_name_H-M   'P 1'
#
loop_
_entity.id
_entity.type
_entity.pdbx_description
1 polymer ?
#
loop_
_entity_poly.entity_id
_entity_poly.type
_entity_poly.pdbx_seq_one_letter_code
_entity_poly.pdbx_strand_id
1 'polypeptide(L)'
;MQIKKQISEMTMGKTLKIVSLFILSIAIVMGGAESADAKKKKKKIPKKPSYVGAVKCNGSCHDAYYEAWKVSPHGNTFNLLKAGERSEAKTRVKLDPEKDYTTNPLCLRCHTTGYKQRGGFKPAGSKNKKGKDTSSTIDPEEPNKEQVGCEMCHSVAGGAQMRVVMKNTKGDFKKADTEKYGQRWDYANVCTRCHTHPNTPFKPSVHDKYKFNFEERKLKVHLAADFYNEDNMDQKLEKVKDRAKEVSQSEKTPLLIEDFKIKKGKLKFKKGTKPYNKKKKSFNYKK
;
A
#
# COMPACT_ATOMS: atom_id res chain seq x y z
N MET A 1 -19.56 -18.57 76.64
CA MET A 1 -19.20 -19.48 75.54
C MET A 1 -19.71 -18.98 74.16
N GLN A 2 -19.74 -17.67 73.89
CA GLN A 2 -20.26 -17.11 72.63
C GLN A 2 -19.22 -16.29 71.84
N ILE A 3 -18.21 -15.72 72.50
CA ILE A 3 -17.23 -14.83 71.84
C ILE A 3 -16.20 -15.62 70.99
N LYS A 4 -15.78 -16.81 71.43
CA LYS A 4 -14.84 -17.65 70.65
C LYS A 4 -15.42 -18.18 69.34
N LYS A 5 -16.74 -18.43 69.27
CA LYS A 5 -17.39 -18.95 68.05
C LYS A 5 -17.50 -17.87 66.97
N GLN A 6 -17.80 -16.63 67.38
CA GLN A 6 -17.97 -15.49 66.47
C GLN A 6 -16.63 -15.01 65.85
N ILE A 7 -15.53 -15.08 66.60
CA ILE A 7 -14.18 -14.75 66.10
C ILE A 7 -13.69 -15.82 65.12
N SER A 8 -13.97 -17.11 65.39
CA SER A 8 -13.61 -18.23 64.50
C SER A 8 -14.38 -18.17 63.18
N GLU A 9 -15.66 -17.81 63.18
CA GLU A 9 -16.46 -17.66 61.96
C GLU A 9 -16.04 -16.42 61.13
N MET A 10 -15.67 -15.32 61.78
CA MET A 10 -15.17 -14.11 61.10
C MET A 10 -13.80 -14.28 60.44
N THR A 11 -12.90 -15.05 61.04
CA THR A 11 -11.59 -15.35 60.44
C THR A 11 -11.75 -16.35 59.29
N MET A 12 -12.52 -17.42 59.48
CA MET A 12 -12.74 -18.44 58.45
C MET A 12 -13.45 -17.89 57.20
N GLY A 13 -14.39 -16.95 57.34
CA GLY A 13 -15.06 -16.31 56.21
C GLY A 13 -14.19 -15.34 55.40
N LYS A 14 -13.21 -14.69 56.03
CA LYS A 14 -12.21 -13.85 55.32
C LYS A 14 -11.16 -14.72 54.63
N THR A 15 -10.72 -15.80 55.27
CA THR A 15 -9.76 -16.75 54.69
C THR A 15 -10.38 -17.54 53.53
N LEU A 16 -11.66 -17.95 53.61
CA LEU A 16 -12.37 -18.58 52.49
C LEU A 16 -12.54 -17.65 51.29
N LYS A 17 -12.79 -16.36 51.51
CA LYS A 17 -12.89 -15.37 50.42
C LYS A 17 -11.55 -15.14 49.73
N ILE A 18 -10.44 -15.10 50.49
CA ILE A 18 -9.09 -14.93 49.92
C ILE A 18 -8.66 -16.19 49.16
N VAL A 19 -8.94 -17.39 49.69
CA VAL A 19 -8.65 -18.66 49.01
C VAL A 19 -9.55 -18.84 47.78
N SER A 20 -10.82 -18.44 47.83
CA SER A 20 -11.72 -18.42 46.67
C SER A 20 -11.23 -17.46 45.57
N LEU A 21 -10.75 -16.27 45.93
CA LEU A 21 -10.14 -15.32 44.99
C LEU A 21 -8.84 -15.85 44.39
N PHE A 22 -8.00 -16.52 45.18
CA PHE A 22 -6.77 -17.15 44.70
C PHE A 22 -7.04 -18.33 43.76
N ILE A 23 -8.00 -19.21 44.09
CA ILE A 23 -8.41 -20.32 43.23
C ILE A 23 -9.09 -19.81 41.96
N LEU A 24 -9.89 -18.73 42.02
CA LEU A 24 -10.47 -18.11 40.84
C LEU A 24 -9.39 -17.45 39.95
N SER A 25 -8.39 -16.81 40.54
CA SER A 25 -7.26 -16.26 39.77
C SER A 25 -6.36 -17.35 39.17
N ILE A 26 -6.15 -18.48 39.85
CA ILE A 26 -5.44 -19.64 39.30
C ILE A 26 -6.28 -20.33 38.22
N ALA A 27 -7.61 -20.41 38.37
CA ALA A 27 -8.51 -20.92 37.34
C ALA A 27 -8.61 -19.98 36.12
N ILE A 28 -8.41 -18.67 36.29
CA ILE A 28 -8.29 -17.72 35.16
C ILE A 28 -6.91 -17.86 34.47
N VAL A 29 -5.85 -18.16 35.23
CA VAL A 29 -4.50 -18.39 34.68
C VAL A 29 -4.36 -19.78 34.04
N MET A 30 -5.07 -20.80 34.54
CA MET A 30 -5.02 -22.19 34.04
C MET A 30 -6.19 -22.57 33.11
N GLY A 31 -7.33 -21.87 33.17
CA GLY A 31 -8.50 -22.09 32.31
C GLY A 31 -8.52 -21.27 31.02
N GLY A 32 -7.51 -20.41 30.80
CA GLY A 32 -7.31 -19.65 29.56
C GLY A 32 -6.18 -20.20 28.68
N ALA A 33 -5.59 -21.34 29.05
CA ALA A 33 -4.52 -22.01 28.32
C ALA A 33 -5.01 -23.26 27.58
N GLU A 34 -6.27 -23.28 27.15
CA GLU A 34 -6.65 -24.07 25.98
C GLU A 34 -6.01 -23.39 24.76
N SER A 35 -4.82 -23.88 24.39
CA SER A 35 -4.35 -23.90 23.01
C SER A 35 -4.62 -22.60 22.24
N ALA A 36 -3.87 -21.54 22.55
CA ALA A 36 -3.81 -20.35 21.72
C ALA A 36 -3.22 -20.60 20.30
N ASP A 37 -3.12 -21.86 19.87
CA ASP A 37 -3.35 -22.28 18.49
C ASP A 37 -4.82 -22.11 18.08
N ALA A 38 -5.37 -20.90 18.29
CA ALA A 38 -6.42 -20.44 17.44
C ALA A 38 -5.84 -20.43 16.01
N LYS A 39 -6.10 -21.50 15.24
CA LYS A 39 -6.02 -21.49 13.78
C LYS A 39 -6.75 -20.24 13.32
N LYS A 40 -6.03 -19.12 13.17
CA LYS A 40 -6.60 -17.81 12.83
C LYS A 40 -7.41 -18.03 11.57
N LYS A 41 -8.74 -17.99 11.66
CA LYS A 41 -9.63 -18.16 10.51
C LYS A 41 -9.11 -17.26 9.40
N LYS A 42 -8.82 -17.84 8.22
CA LYS A 42 -8.29 -17.11 7.07
C LYS A 42 -9.16 -15.87 6.83
N LYS A 43 -8.53 -14.70 6.71
CA LYS A 43 -9.24 -13.45 6.49
C LYS A 43 -9.97 -13.50 5.15
N LYS A 44 -11.23 -13.07 5.14
CA LYS A 44 -12.04 -13.02 3.91
C LYS A 44 -11.47 -12.00 2.93
N ILE A 45 -11.18 -12.46 1.71
CA ILE A 45 -10.69 -11.59 0.64
C ILE A 45 -11.85 -10.65 0.20
N PRO A 46 -11.62 -9.32 0.14
CA PRO A 46 -12.65 -8.39 -0.34
C PRO A 46 -13.14 -8.74 -1.75
N LYS A 47 -14.44 -8.51 -2.03
CA LYS A 47 -15.04 -8.84 -3.34
C LYS A 47 -14.55 -7.96 -4.50
N LYS A 48 -13.98 -6.79 -4.22
CA LYS A 48 -13.59 -5.79 -5.23
C LYS A 48 -12.16 -5.32 -4.95
N PRO A 49 -11.32 -5.07 -5.96
CA PRO A 49 -10.01 -4.45 -5.76
C PRO A 49 -10.17 -2.98 -5.39
N SER A 50 -9.29 -2.47 -4.54
CA SER A 50 -9.17 -1.04 -4.22
C SER A 50 -7.77 -0.74 -3.73
N TYR A 51 -7.35 0.50 -3.95
CA TYR A 51 -6.13 1.02 -3.33
C TYR A 51 -6.34 1.15 -1.83
N VAL A 52 -5.31 0.81 -1.08
CA VAL A 52 -5.26 0.90 0.39
C VAL A 52 -4.19 1.88 0.86
N GLY A 53 -3.24 2.20 -0.01
CA GLY A 53 -2.09 3.08 0.18
C GLY A 53 -0.96 2.46 1.00
N ALA A 54 0.20 3.12 0.99
CA ALA A 54 1.48 2.54 1.42
C ALA A 54 1.49 2.10 2.89
N VAL A 55 0.79 2.83 3.76
CA VAL A 55 0.65 2.49 5.19
C VAL A 55 0.05 1.10 5.43
N LYS A 56 -0.82 0.61 4.54
CA LYS A 56 -1.39 -0.74 4.68
C LYS A 56 -0.48 -1.85 4.16
N CYS A 57 0.60 -1.48 3.49
CA CYS A 57 1.75 -2.33 3.18
C CYS A 57 2.79 -2.26 4.32
N ASN A 58 2.83 -1.14 5.05
CA ASN A 58 3.61 -0.91 6.27
C ASN A 58 3.03 -1.62 7.53
N GLY A 59 3.82 -1.67 8.61
CA GLY A 59 3.39 -1.76 10.01
C GLY A 59 3.23 -3.17 10.57
N SER A 60 3.46 -4.22 9.77
CA SER A 60 3.45 -5.61 10.26
C SER A 60 4.09 -6.64 9.33
N CYS A 61 4.62 -6.23 8.16
CA CYS A 61 5.08 -7.17 7.12
C CYS A 61 6.19 -6.62 6.19
N HIS A 62 6.30 -5.30 5.99
CA HIS A 62 7.24 -4.68 5.04
C HIS A 62 7.79 -3.33 5.52
N ASP A 63 8.10 -3.20 6.80
CA ASP A 63 8.57 -1.95 7.43
C ASP A 63 9.82 -1.38 6.76
N ALA A 64 10.91 -2.16 6.66
CA ALA A 64 12.13 -1.73 5.98
C ALA A 64 11.91 -1.26 4.52
N TYR A 65 10.97 -1.86 3.80
CA TYR A 65 10.61 -1.40 2.44
C TYR A 65 9.84 -0.08 2.45
N TYR A 66 8.98 0.13 3.45
CA TYR A 66 8.24 1.38 3.61
C TYR A 66 9.18 2.52 3.99
N GLU A 67 10.09 2.32 4.93
CA GLU A 67 11.10 3.31 5.33
C GLU A 67 12.00 3.69 4.16
N ALA A 68 12.52 2.70 3.42
CA ALA A 68 13.28 2.95 2.20
C ALA A 68 12.48 3.71 1.13
N TRP A 69 11.18 3.44 1.03
CA TRP A 69 10.30 4.14 0.10
C TRP A 69 10.05 5.59 0.53
N LYS A 70 9.88 5.89 1.82
CA LYS A 70 9.63 7.25 2.33
C LYS A 70 10.72 8.23 1.94
N VAL A 71 11.98 7.80 1.98
CA VAL A 71 13.12 8.65 1.60
C VAL A 71 13.39 8.65 0.08
N SER A 72 12.71 7.80 -0.69
CA SER A 72 12.87 7.74 -2.13
C SER A 72 12.19 8.92 -2.84
N PRO A 73 12.55 9.22 -4.10
CA PRO A 73 11.80 10.18 -4.92
C PRO A 73 10.32 9.81 -5.08
N HIS A 74 9.96 8.52 -5.08
CA HIS A 74 8.57 8.05 -5.20
C HIS A 74 7.74 8.32 -3.94
N GLY A 75 8.36 8.27 -2.76
CA GLY A 75 7.76 8.65 -1.49
C GLY A 75 7.57 10.17 -1.31
N ASN A 76 8.08 10.97 -2.25
CA ASN A 76 8.07 12.44 -2.15
C ASN A 76 7.48 13.14 -3.40
N THR A 77 6.84 12.41 -4.30
CA THR A 77 6.35 12.94 -5.58
C THR A 77 5.32 14.06 -5.46
N PHE A 78 4.52 14.08 -4.39
CA PHE A 78 3.53 15.10 -4.13
C PHE A 78 4.17 16.45 -3.80
N ASN A 79 5.28 16.43 -3.04
CA ASN A 79 6.01 17.65 -2.68
C ASN A 79 6.49 18.36 -3.94
N LEU A 80 6.94 17.61 -4.95
CA LEU A 80 7.39 18.15 -6.24
C LEU A 80 6.33 18.95 -7.00
N LEU A 81 5.05 18.80 -6.65
CA LEU A 81 3.93 19.49 -7.29
C LEU A 81 3.57 20.83 -6.63
N LYS A 82 4.07 21.11 -5.42
CA LYS A 82 3.80 22.37 -4.72
C LYS A 82 4.43 23.56 -5.45
N ALA A 83 3.91 24.76 -5.22
CA ALA A 83 4.52 26.00 -5.69
C ALA A 83 5.97 26.15 -5.17
N GLY A 84 6.86 26.78 -5.94
CA GLY A 84 8.27 27.01 -5.59
C GLY A 84 9.17 25.77 -5.64
N GLU A 85 8.60 24.55 -5.66
CA GLU A 85 9.39 23.32 -5.67
C GLU A 85 9.98 23.00 -7.05
N ARG A 86 11.27 22.66 -7.08
CA ARG A 86 12.02 22.31 -8.31
C ARG A 86 11.86 23.35 -9.44
N SER A 87 11.95 24.64 -9.13
CA SER A 87 11.72 25.73 -10.09
C SER A 87 12.50 25.58 -11.39
N GLU A 88 13.81 25.27 -11.31
CA GLU A 88 14.65 25.07 -12.49
C GLU A 88 14.11 23.94 -13.41
N ALA A 89 13.67 22.82 -12.82
CA ALA A 89 13.14 21.70 -13.59
C ALA A 89 11.81 22.05 -14.25
N LYS A 90 10.92 22.78 -13.54
CA LYS A 90 9.63 23.24 -14.07
C LYS A 90 9.83 24.24 -15.21
N THR A 91 10.68 25.25 -15.03
CA THR A 91 11.02 26.23 -16.08
C THR A 91 11.56 25.55 -17.34
N ARG A 92 12.44 24.55 -17.18
CA ARG A 92 13.00 23.78 -18.30
C ARG A 92 11.94 23.11 -19.18
N VAL A 93 10.81 22.71 -18.59
CA VAL A 93 9.69 22.10 -19.31
C VAL A 93 8.52 23.07 -19.53
N LYS A 94 8.76 24.38 -19.40
CA LYS A 94 7.75 25.45 -19.59
C LYS A 94 6.55 25.31 -18.66
N LEU A 95 6.78 24.78 -17.45
CA LEU A 95 5.83 24.85 -16.35
C LEU A 95 6.14 26.07 -15.50
N ASP A 96 5.11 26.64 -14.89
CA ASP A 96 5.22 27.77 -13.98
C ASP A 96 5.76 27.27 -12.63
N PRO A 97 6.94 27.73 -12.17
CA PRO A 97 7.52 27.30 -10.90
C PRO A 97 6.64 27.61 -9.69
N GLU A 98 5.91 28.74 -9.73
CA GLU A 98 5.10 29.26 -8.62
C GLU A 98 3.67 28.72 -8.62
N LYS A 99 3.30 27.96 -9.66
CA LYS A 99 2.00 27.31 -9.72
C LYS A 99 1.94 26.06 -8.85
N ASP A 100 0.88 25.96 -8.05
CA ASP A 100 0.54 24.73 -7.34
C ASP A 100 -0.15 23.72 -8.28
N TYR A 101 0.49 22.56 -8.50
CA TYR A 101 0.01 21.46 -9.31
C TYR A 101 -0.61 20.30 -8.48
N THR A 102 -0.73 20.43 -7.17
CA THR A 102 -1.26 19.40 -6.23
C THR A 102 -2.74 19.05 -6.44
N THR A 103 -3.46 19.85 -7.22
CA THR A 103 -4.84 19.55 -7.65
C THR A 103 -4.95 19.29 -9.16
N ASN A 104 -3.85 19.43 -9.91
CA ASN A 104 -3.86 19.32 -11.37
C ASN A 104 -4.06 17.87 -11.83
N PRO A 105 -5.18 17.55 -12.53
CA PRO A 105 -5.49 16.18 -12.90
C PRO A 105 -4.47 15.50 -13.83
N LEU A 106 -3.69 16.25 -14.60
CA LEU A 106 -2.63 15.70 -15.45
C LEU A 106 -1.43 15.23 -14.63
N CYS A 107 -1.06 15.98 -13.60
CA CYS A 107 0.07 15.70 -12.73
C CYS A 107 -0.23 14.53 -11.78
N LEU A 108 -1.43 14.54 -11.19
CA LEU A 108 -1.81 13.60 -10.13
C LEU A 108 -1.85 12.14 -10.56
N ARG A 109 -2.02 11.83 -11.85
CA ARG A 109 -2.03 10.43 -12.29
C ARG A 109 -0.68 9.75 -12.09
N CYS A 110 0.41 10.47 -12.31
CA CYS A 110 1.77 9.93 -12.23
C CYS A 110 2.45 10.22 -10.88
N HIS A 111 1.92 11.16 -10.09
CA HIS A 111 2.51 11.62 -8.82
C HIS A 111 1.77 11.13 -7.58
N THR A 112 0.70 10.33 -7.73
CA THR A 112 -0.09 9.84 -6.59
C THR A 112 -0.54 8.39 -6.81
N THR A 113 -1.03 7.77 -5.75
CA THR A 113 -1.51 6.38 -5.76
C THR A 113 -2.96 6.30 -6.19
N GLY A 114 -3.21 5.69 -7.36
CA GLY A 114 -4.55 5.30 -7.79
C GLY A 114 -5.51 6.46 -8.09
N TYR A 115 -5.01 7.64 -8.47
CA TYR A 115 -5.86 8.79 -8.82
C TYR A 115 -6.99 8.43 -9.81
N LYS A 116 -8.23 8.83 -9.48
CA LYS A 116 -9.47 8.47 -10.21
C LYS A 116 -9.79 6.97 -10.26
N GLN A 117 -9.19 6.17 -9.38
CA GLN A 117 -9.48 4.75 -9.22
C GLN A 117 -10.05 4.46 -7.83
N ARG A 118 -10.56 3.24 -7.60
CA ARG A 118 -11.32 2.92 -6.37
C ARG A 118 -10.37 2.88 -5.18
N GLY A 119 -10.61 3.70 -4.17
CA GLY A 119 -9.77 3.78 -2.97
C GLY A 119 -8.47 4.57 -3.14
N GLY A 120 -8.19 5.09 -4.33
CA GLY A 120 -6.99 5.87 -4.58
C GLY A 120 -7.10 7.32 -4.10
N PHE A 121 -6.02 8.07 -4.33
CA PHE A 121 -5.86 9.45 -3.93
C PHE A 121 -6.98 10.35 -4.43
N LYS A 122 -7.35 11.30 -3.58
CA LYS A 122 -8.32 12.36 -3.86
C LYS A 122 -7.70 13.70 -3.46
N PRO A 123 -7.49 14.63 -4.40
CA PRO A 123 -6.90 15.93 -4.11
C PRO A 123 -7.83 16.79 -3.25
N ALA A 124 -7.29 17.85 -2.68
CA ALA A 124 -8.03 18.85 -1.93
C ALA A 124 -9.30 19.31 -2.67
N GLY A 125 -10.38 19.54 -1.92
CA GLY A 125 -11.69 19.91 -2.47
C GLY A 125 -12.50 18.75 -3.06
N SER A 126 -12.06 17.50 -2.92
CA SER A 126 -12.78 16.33 -3.44
C SER A 126 -14.03 16.00 -2.62
N LYS A 127 -15.20 16.39 -3.10
CA LYS A 127 -16.49 16.12 -2.43
C LYS A 127 -17.18 14.84 -2.95
N ASN A 128 -17.95 14.18 -2.09
CA ASN A 128 -18.88 13.13 -2.50
C ASN A 128 -20.20 13.73 -3.05
N LYS A 129 -21.14 12.87 -3.46
CA LYS A 129 -22.45 13.32 -4.00
C LYS A 129 -23.29 14.15 -3.03
N LYS A 130 -23.04 14.01 -1.72
CA LYS A 130 -23.72 14.75 -0.64
C LYS A 130 -22.93 16.00 -0.21
N GLY A 131 -21.90 16.41 -0.96
CA GLY A 131 -21.09 17.58 -0.64
C GLY A 131 -20.04 17.38 0.47
N LYS A 132 -20.02 16.23 1.17
CA LYS A 132 -19.03 15.96 2.23
C LYS A 132 -17.64 15.84 1.62
N ASP A 133 -16.65 16.46 2.27
CA ASP A 133 -15.26 16.33 1.90
C ASP A 133 -14.79 14.87 2.01
N THR A 134 -14.07 14.44 1.00
CA THR A 134 -13.46 13.12 0.91
C THR A 134 -12.03 13.18 0.41
N SER A 135 -11.41 14.35 0.44
CA SER A 135 -9.98 14.54 0.14
C SER A 135 -9.14 13.57 0.97
N SER A 136 -8.03 13.11 0.39
CA SER A 136 -7.07 12.29 1.11
C SER A 136 -6.30 13.16 2.09
N THR A 137 -6.09 12.67 3.31
CA THR A 137 -5.14 13.27 4.25
C THR A 137 -3.74 13.30 3.63
N ILE A 138 -3.05 14.42 3.81
CA ILE A 138 -1.63 14.58 3.47
C ILE A 138 -0.89 14.53 4.79
N ASP A 139 -0.11 13.48 5.01
CA ASP A 139 0.64 13.28 6.24
C ASP A 139 2.13 13.18 5.89
N PRO A 140 2.97 14.14 6.30
CA PRO A 140 4.40 14.10 6.02
C PRO A 140 5.15 13.03 6.85
N GLU A 141 4.61 12.62 8.01
CA GLU A 141 5.23 11.63 8.89
C GLU A 141 4.85 10.21 8.47
N GLU A 142 3.59 10.01 8.07
CA GLU A 142 3.08 8.73 7.61
C GLU A 142 2.49 8.79 6.17
N PRO A 143 3.33 9.06 5.16
CA PRO A 143 2.86 9.24 3.79
C PRO A 143 2.18 7.98 3.23
N ASN A 144 1.15 8.18 2.42
CA ASN A 144 0.16 7.14 2.10
C ASN A 144 -0.26 7.09 0.63
N LYS A 145 -1.22 7.91 0.19
CA LYS A 145 -1.80 7.85 -1.18
C LYS A 145 -1.42 9.03 -2.04
N GLU A 146 -1.07 10.13 -1.42
CA GLU A 146 -0.60 11.36 -2.04
C GLU A 146 0.72 11.17 -2.79
N GLN A 147 1.48 10.11 -2.47
CA GLN A 147 2.72 9.77 -3.13
C GLN A 147 2.55 8.64 -4.15
N VAL A 148 3.58 8.35 -4.95
CA VAL A 148 3.67 7.12 -5.76
C VAL A 148 4.03 5.95 -4.84
N GLY A 149 3.00 5.33 -4.25
CA GLY A 149 3.14 4.25 -3.29
C GLY A 149 3.32 2.87 -3.92
N CYS A 150 3.52 1.86 -3.08
CA CYS A 150 3.81 0.47 -3.46
C CYS A 150 2.84 -0.06 -4.54
N GLU A 151 1.55 0.25 -4.39
CA GLU A 151 0.47 -0.21 -5.27
C GLU A 151 0.57 0.31 -6.70
N MET A 152 1.33 1.38 -6.96
CA MET A 152 1.53 1.94 -8.30
C MET A 152 2.43 1.06 -9.16
N CYS A 153 3.31 0.28 -8.55
CA CYS A 153 4.16 -0.72 -9.21
C CYS A 153 3.60 -2.13 -9.04
N HIS A 154 3.25 -2.49 -7.82
CA HIS A 154 2.89 -3.87 -7.46
C HIS A 154 1.43 -4.24 -7.74
N SER A 155 0.57 -3.29 -8.13
CA SER A 155 -0.86 -3.59 -8.34
C SER A 155 -1.46 -3.01 -9.63
N VAL A 156 -2.47 -3.70 -10.14
CA VAL A 156 -3.27 -3.25 -11.27
C VAL A 156 -4.37 -2.25 -10.86
N ALA A 157 -5.04 -2.53 -9.73
CA ALA A 157 -6.22 -1.80 -9.28
C ALA A 157 -6.28 -1.64 -7.75
N GLY A 158 -5.12 -1.72 -7.10
CA GLY A 158 -4.94 -1.64 -5.66
C GLY A 158 -4.78 -3.01 -4.97
N GLY A 159 -4.12 -2.98 -3.82
CA GLY A 159 -3.63 -4.12 -3.05
C GLY A 159 -4.60 -4.69 -2.02
N ALA A 160 -5.84 -4.20 -1.93
CA ALA A 160 -6.81 -4.66 -0.93
C ALA A 160 -7.04 -6.17 -0.91
N GLN A 161 -6.93 -6.85 -2.06
CA GLN A 161 -7.13 -8.30 -2.19
C GLN A 161 -5.81 -9.08 -2.03
N MET A 162 -4.76 -8.73 -2.79
CA MET A 162 -3.46 -9.43 -2.72
C MET A 162 -2.85 -9.40 -1.31
N ARG A 163 -2.99 -8.31 -0.55
CA ARG A 163 -2.46 -8.22 0.81
C ARG A 163 -3.10 -9.24 1.76
N VAL A 164 -4.37 -9.59 1.50
CA VAL A 164 -5.08 -10.59 2.30
C VAL A 164 -4.59 -11.99 1.95
N VAL A 165 -4.24 -12.25 0.68
CA VAL A 165 -3.55 -13.49 0.28
C VAL A 165 -2.22 -13.58 1.00
N MET A 166 -1.36 -12.56 0.86
CA MET A 166 -0.04 -12.51 1.50
C MET A 166 -0.12 -12.75 3.01
N LYS A 167 -1.09 -12.13 3.69
CA LYS A 167 -1.31 -12.32 5.12
C LYS A 167 -1.82 -13.72 5.47
N ASN A 168 -2.75 -14.27 4.70
CA ASN A 168 -3.32 -15.59 4.95
C ASN A 168 -2.33 -16.72 4.69
N THR A 169 -1.33 -16.49 3.85
CA THR A 169 -0.27 -17.46 3.55
C THR A 169 1.03 -17.17 4.29
N LYS A 170 1.08 -16.11 5.12
CA LYS A 170 2.31 -15.65 5.80
C LYS A 170 3.49 -15.47 4.82
N GLY A 171 3.20 -14.93 3.64
CA GLY A 171 4.22 -14.72 2.60
C GLY A 171 4.55 -15.95 1.74
N ASP A 172 4.01 -17.13 2.06
CA ASP A 172 4.20 -18.37 1.31
C ASP A 172 3.15 -18.51 0.20
N PHE A 173 3.34 -17.78 -0.90
CA PHE A 173 2.43 -17.79 -2.05
C PHE A 173 3.21 -17.84 -3.36
N LYS A 174 2.61 -18.45 -4.38
CA LYS A 174 3.12 -18.42 -5.76
C LYS A 174 2.70 -17.12 -6.46
N LYS A 175 3.41 -16.69 -7.50
CA LYS A 175 3.06 -15.47 -8.26
C LYS A 175 1.60 -15.48 -8.71
N ALA A 176 1.10 -16.63 -9.19
CA ALA A 176 -0.28 -16.81 -9.65
C ALA A 176 -1.35 -16.56 -8.56
N ASP A 177 -1.06 -16.85 -7.29
CA ASP A 177 -2.01 -16.68 -6.18
C ASP A 177 -2.37 -15.22 -5.92
N THR A 178 -1.42 -14.33 -6.17
CA THR A 178 -1.61 -12.88 -6.01
C THR A 178 -1.94 -12.20 -7.33
N GLU A 179 -1.44 -12.72 -8.46
CA GLU A 179 -1.70 -12.20 -9.80
C GLU A 179 -3.18 -12.29 -10.20
N LYS A 180 -3.89 -13.34 -9.79
CA LYS A 180 -5.37 -13.43 -9.94
C LYS A 180 -6.13 -12.29 -9.22
N TYR A 181 -5.48 -11.61 -8.28
CA TYR A 181 -5.98 -10.42 -7.59
C TYR A 181 -5.29 -9.13 -8.02
N GLY A 182 -4.52 -9.17 -9.10
CA GLY A 182 -3.92 -8.02 -9.74
C GLY A 182 -2.60 -7.58 -9.15
N GLN A 183 -1.85 -8.48 -8.50
CA GLN A 183 -0.41 -8.26 -8.29
C GLN A 183 0.27 -8.21 -9.65
N ARG A 184 1.17 -7.25 -9.85
CA ARG A 184 1.99 -7.14 -11.06
C ARG A 184 3.38 -7.70 -10.81
N TRP A 185 3.89 -8.36 -11.85
CA TRP A 185 5.28 -8.83 -11.91
C TRP A 185 6.01 -8.29 -13.15
N ASP A 186 5.29 -7.67 -14.08
CA ASP A 186 5.83 -7.03 -15.28
C ASP A 186 6.43 -5.64 -15.00
N TYR A 187 7.45 -5.60 -14.13
CA TYR A 187 8.01 -4.37 -13.59
C TYR A 187 8.54 -3.42 -14.67
N ALA A 188 9.24 -3.93 -15.68
CA ALA A 188 9.69 -3.10 -16.80
C ALA A 188 8.54 -2.38 -17.49
N ASN A 189 7.40 -3.06 -17.66
CA ASN A 189 6.21 -2.50 -18.27
C ASN A 189 5.50 -1.49 -17.35
N VAL A 190 5.32 -1.77 -16.05
CA VAL A 190 4.62 -0.82 -15.16
C VAL A 190 5.36 0.51 -15.00
N CYS A 191 6.70 0.52 -15.06
CA CYS A 191 7.47 1.77 -15.00
C CYS A 191 7.14 2.73 -16.15
N THR A 192 6.85 2.19 -17.35
CA THR A 192 6.48 2.97 -18.54
C THR A 192 5.17 3.76 -18.37
N ARG A 193 4.33 3.35 -17.41
CA ARG A 193 3.08 4.05 -17.03
C ARG A 193 3.29 5.54 -16.78
N CYS A 194 4.44 5.91 -16.23
CA CYS A 194 4.76 7.28 -15.84
C CYS A 194 6.02 7.79 -16.55
N HIS A 195 7.12 7.02 -16.53
CA HIS A 195 8.43 7.49 -16.97
C HIS A 195 8.53 7.75 -18.48
N THR A 196 7.74 7.03 -19.28
CA THR A 196 7.69 7.20 -20.74
C THR A 196 6.29 7.58 -21.21
N HIS A 197 5.45 8.07 -20.30
CA HIS A 197 4.07 8.42 -20.63
C HIS A 197 4.05 9.62 -21.59
N PRO A 198 3.26 9.63 -22.68
CA PRO A 198 3.27 10.72 -23.67
C PRO A 198 3.02 12.11 -23.09
N ASN A 199 2.23 12.18 -22.01
CA ASN A 199 1.89 13.43 -21.30
C ASN A 199 2.89 13.83 -20.20
N THR A 200 3.98 13.09 -19.98
CA THR A 200 5.03 13.59 -19.08
C THR A 200 5.73 14.78 -19.75
N PRO A 201 5.93 15.91 -19.06
CA PRO A 201 6.67 17.04 -19.61
C PRO A 201 8.19 16.78 -19.58
N PHE A 202 8.64 15.88 -18.71
CA PHE A 202 10.04 15.53 -18.51
C PHE A 202 10.47 14.42 -19.48
N LYS A 203 10.76 14.80 -20.73
CA LYS A 203 11.13 13.89 -21.82
C LYS A 203 12.64 13.96 -22.11
N PRO A 204 13.23 12.90 -22.70
CA PRO A 204 14.64 12.94 -23.14
C PRO A 204 14.95 14.09 -24.09
N SER A 205 13.99 14.47 -24.94
CA SER A 205 14.11 15.63 -25.84
C SER A 205 14.26 16.98 -25.13
N VAL A 206 13.98 17.06 -23.82
CA VAL A 206 14.19 18.26 -23.01
C VAL A 206 15.54 18.20 -22.29
N HIS A 207 15.94 17.00 -21.85
CA HIS A 207 17.22 16.77 -21.20
C HIS A 207 17.51 15.27 -21.07
N ASP A 208 18.74 14.84 -21.32
CA ASP A 208 19.13 13.42 -21.33
C ASP A 208 18.90 12.70 -19.99
N LYS A 209 19.03 13.42 -18.87
CA LYS A 209 18.69 12.89 -17.53
C LYS A 209 17.29 12.26 -17.42
N TYR A 210 16.36 12.60 -18.32
CA TYR A 210 15.01 12.03 -18.36
C TYR A 210 14.91 10.74 -19.19
N LYS A 211 15.99 10.27 -19.81
CA LYS A 211 16.06 8.95 -20.42
C LYS A 211 15.86 7.88 -19.36
N PHE A 212 14.83 7.05 -19.56
CA PHE A 212 14.49 5.98 -18.64
C PHE A 212 15.26 4.70 -18.98
N ASN A 213 15.99 4.17 -18.00
CA ASN A 213 16.63 2.87 -18.05
C ASN A 213 16.07 2.00 -16.91
N PHE A 214 15.33 0.94 -17.24
CA PHE A 214 14.70 0.10 -16.22
C PHE A 214 15.72 -0.61 -15.33
N GLU A 215 16.79 -1.15 -15.92
CA GLU A 215 17.81 -1.92 -15.21
C GLU A 215 18.55 -1.06 -14.18
N GLU A 216 18.86 0.19 -14.52
CA GLU A 216 19.47 1.14 -13.60
C GLU A 216 18.48 1.59 -12.50
N ARG A 217 17.23 1.90 -12.90
CA ARG A 217 16.26 2.53 -11.99
C ARG A 217 15.66 1.54 -11.00
N LYS A 218 15.46 0.27 -11.37
CA LYS A 218 14.89 -0.74 -10.47
C LYS A 218 15.72 -0.95 -9.21
N LEU A 219 17.03 -0.73 -9.30
CA LEU A 219 17.97 -0.84 -8.18
C LEU A 219 17.80 0.28 -7.14
N LYS A 220 17.06 1.35 -7.44
CA LYS A 220 16.97 2.58 -6.61
C LYS A 220 15.59 2.82 -6.00
N VAL A 221 14.62 1.91 -6.15
CA VAL A 221 13.20 2.16 -5.83
C VAL A 221 12.89 2.09 -4.33
N HIS A 222 13.45 1.08 -3.65
CA HIS A 222 13.26 0.85 -2.21
C HIS A 222 14.43 -0.02 -1.71
N LEU A 223 15.54 0.64 -1.34
CA LEU A 223 16.77 0.02 -0.81
C LEU A 223 16.55 -0.48 0.62
N ALA A 224 15.67 -1.48 0.79
CA ALA A 224 15.24 -1.96 2.10
C ALA A 224 16.38 -2.54 2.96
N ALA A 225 17.50 -2.94 2.35
CA ALA A 225 18.67 -3.45 3.06
C ALA A 225 19.17 -2.48 4.14
N ASP A 226 19.08 -1.17 3.87
CA ASP A 226 19.60 -0.11 4.75
C ASP A 226 18.68 0.19 5.95
N PHE A 227 17.47 -0.37 5.95
CA PHE A 227 16.42 -0.07 6.92
C PHE A 227 16.02 -1.28 7.79
N TYR A 228 16.73 -2.41 7.65
CA TYR A 228 16.55 -3.53 8.56
C TYR A 228 17.23 -3.26 9.90
N ASN A 229 16.50 -3.52 10.99
CA ASN A 229 16.95 -3.38 12.38
C ASN A 229 16.29 -4.45 13.25
N GLU A 230 16.68 -4.54 14.52
CA GLU A 230 16.21 -5.57 15.46
C GLU A 230 14.67 -5.71 15.51
N ASP A 231 13.92 -4.61 15.32
CA ASP A 231 12.46 -4.58 15.40
C ASP A 231 11.75 -5.13 14.15
N ASN A 232 12.44 -5.24 13.01
CA ASN A 232 11.81 -5.61 11.74
C ASN A 232 12.56 -6.70 10.94
N MET A 233 13.57 -7.33 11.54
CA MET A 233 14.34 -8.42 10.94
C MET A 233 13.47 -9.62 10.53
N ASP A 234 12.40 -9.89 11.27
CA ASP A 234 11.42 -10.96 11.00
C ASP A 234 10.58 -10.68 9.73
N GLN A 235 10.63 -9.47 9.19
CA GLN A 235 9.90 -9.05 8.00
C GLN A 235 10.69 -9.28 6.69
N LYS A 236 11.89 -9.86 6.78
CA LYS A 236 12.69 -10.22 5.59
C LYS A 236 11.93 -11.21 4.70
N LEU A 237 11.94 -10.95 3.41
CA LEU A 237 11.17 -11.74 2.45
C LEU A 237 11.92 -13.01 2.04
N GLU A 238 11.70 -14.11 2.76
CA GLU A 238 12.40 -15.38 2.56
C GLU A 238 12.19 -16.00 1.16
N LYS A 239 10.98 -15.90 0.61
CA LYS A 239 10.59 -16.54 -0.67
C LYS A 239 10.90 -15.71 -1.92
N VAL A 240 11.68 -14.62 -1.83
CA VAL A 240 11.97 -13.77 -3.00
C VAL A 240 12.78 -14.52 -4.05
N LYS A 241 13.82 -15.27 -3.65
CA LYS A 241 14.66 -16.04 -4.57
C LYS A 241 13.87 -17.16 -5.26
N ASP A 242 12.97 -17.82 -4.54
CA ASP A 242 12.10 -18.85 -5.10
C ASP A 242 11.12 -18.26 -6.12
N ARG A 243 10.46 -17.15 -5.75
CA ARG A 243 9.56 -16.44 -6.67
C ARG A 243 10.28 -15.90 -7.90
N ALA A 244 11.57 -15.53 -7.81
CA ALA A 244 12.33 -15.07 -8.97
C ALA A 244 12.50 -16.17 -10.04
N LYS A 245 12.39 -17.45 -9.67
CA LYS A 245 12.43 -18.60 -10.61
C LYS A 245 11.08 -18.85 -11.30
N GLU A 246 9.99 -18.29 -10.77
CA GLU A 246 8.67 -18.39 -11.37
C GLU A 246 8.49 -17.34 -12.47
N VAL A 247 7.82 -17.69 -13.56
CA VAL A 247 7.41 -16.73 -14.60
C VAL A 247 5.90 -16.54 -14.53
N SER A 248 5.46 -15.33 -14.17
CA SER A 248 4.05 -14.95 -14.06
C SER A 248 3.39 -14.74 -15.43
N GLN A 249 2.05 -14.67 -15.45
CA GLN A 249 1.32 -14.33 -16.67
C GLN A 249 1.67 -12.92 -17.17
N SER A 250 1.76 -11.93 -16.27
CA SER A 250 2.14 -10.56 -16.66
C SER A 250 3.57 -10.47 -17.17
N GLU A 251 4.50 -11.27 -16.66
CA GLU A 251 5.86 -11.34 -17.23
C GLU A 251 5.87 -11.94 -18.65
N LYS A 252 5.08 -13.00 -18.90
CA LYS A 252 4.93 -13.59 -20.25
C LYS A 252 4.23 -12.65 -21.23
N THR A 253 3.14 -12.06 -20.79
CA THR A 253 2.31 -11.16 -21.59
C THR A 253 2.00 -9.94 -20.73
N PRO A 254 2.70 -8.82 -20.92
CA PRO A 254 2.53 -7.64 -20.08
C PRO A 254 1.10 -7.12 -20.07
N LEU A 255 0.70 -6.52 -18.94
CA LEU A 255 -0.61 -5.89 -18.81
C LEU A 255 -0.70 -4.64 -19.68
N LEU A 256 -1.92 -4.26 -20.09
CA LEU A 256 -2.14 -2.94 -20.69
C LEU A 256 -1.73 -1.83 -19.72
N ILE A 257 -1.24 -0.71 -20.26
CA ILE A 257 -1.01 0.51 -19.51
C ILE A 257 -2.17 1.45 -19.80
N GLU A 258 -2.86 1.90 -18.75
CA GLU A 258 -3.99 2.80 -18.93
C GLU A 258 -3.57 4.18 -19.44
N ASP A 259 -4.26 4.64 -20.48
CA ASP A 259 -4.07 5.97 -21.06
C ASP A 259 -5.23 6.87 -20.62
N PHE A 260 -5.00 8.18 -20.59
CA PHE A 260 -5.93 9.16 -20.06
C PHE A 260 -5.85 10.49 -20.80
N LYS A 261 -6.96 11.24 -20.73
CA LYS A 261 -7.07 12.61 -21.21
C LYS A 261 -7.85 13.46 -20.23
N ILE A 262 -7.68 14.77 -20.33
CA ILE A 262 -8.54 15.72 -19.63
C ILE A 262 -9.79 15.97 -20.47
N LYS A 263 -10.96 15.86 -19.85
CA LYS A 263 -12.24 16.26 -20.44
C LYS A 263 -13.01 17.07 -19.40
N LYS A 264 -13.32 18.33 -19.72
CA LYS A 264 -14.00 19.29 -18.83
C LYS A 264 -13.29 19.39 -17.46
N GLY A 265 -11.99 19.67 -17.48
CA GLY A 265 -11.16 19.81 -16.26
C GLY A 265 -10.98 18.54 -15.44
N LYS A 266 -11.37 17.35 -15.93
CA LYS A 266 -11.30 16.09 -15.18
C LYS A 266 -10.55 15.02 -15.96
N LEU A 267 -9.71 14.26 -15.27
CA LEU A 267 -9.07 13.09 -15.86
C LEU A 267 -10.10 12.00 -16.20
N LYS A 268 -10.03 11.51 -17.44
CA LYS A 268 -10.82 10.40 -17.98
C LYS A 268 -9.89 9.40 -18.65
N PHE A 269 -10.00 8.15 -18.25
CA PHE A 269 -9.29 7.06 -18.91
C PHE A 269 -9.86 6.78 -20.31
N LYS A 270 -8.99 6.54 -21.29
CA LYS A 270 -9.40 6.14 -22.64
C LYS A 270 -10.03 4.75 -22.61
N LYS A 271 -11.11 4.55 -23.37
CA LYS A 271 -11.82 3.26 -23.45
C LYS A 271 -10.85 2.17 -23.94
N GLY A 272 -10.95 0.97 -23.37
CA GLY A 272 -10.12 -0.18 -23.78
C GLY A 272 -8.71 -0.21 -23.23
N THR A 273 -8.20 0.87 -22.63
CA THR A 273 -6.79 0.93 -22.18
C THR A 273 -6.57 0.45 -20.75
N LYS A 274 -7.62 0.32 -19.94
CA LYS A 274 -7.48 -0.08 -18.54
C LYS A 274 -7.00 -1.53 -18.42
N PRO A 275 -5.99 -1.81 -17.59
CA PRO A 275 -5.57 -3.19 -17.33
C PRO A 275 -6.58 -3.99 -16.52
N TYR A 276 -7.45 -3.36 -15.71
CA TYR A 276 -8.52 -4.08 -15.01
C TYR A 276 -9.90 -3.80 -15.63
N ASN A 277 -10.55 -4.87 -16.09
CA ASN A 277 -11.91 -4.84 -16.58
C ASN A 277 -12.90 -5.11 -15.44
N LYS A 278 -13.50 -4.04 -14.91
CA LYS A 278 -14.48 -4.14 -13.81
C LYS A 278 -15.73 -4.96 -14.14
N LYS A 279 -16.16 -4.98 -15.41
CA LYS A 279 -17.38 -5.70 -15.83
C LYS A 279 -17.12 -7.21 -15.88
N LYS A 280 -16.03 -7.60 -16.56
CA LYS A 280 -15.61 -9.00 -16.70
C LYS A 280 -14.87 -9.53 -15.46
N LYS A 281 -14.51 -8.66 -14.52
CA LYS A 281 -13.64 -8.96 -13.36
C LYS A 281 -12.33 -9.64 -13.77
N SER A 282 -11.78 -9.24 -14.91
CA SER A 282 -10.59 -9.82 -15.53
C SER A 282 -9.49 -8.78 -15.74
N PHE A 283 -8.29 -9.23 -16.04
CA PHE A 283 -7.17 -8.39 -16.44
C PHE A 283 -7.01 -8.39 -17.96
N ASN A 284 -6.67 -7.23 -18.53
CA ASN A 284 -6.41 -7.05 -19.94
C ASN A 284 -4.90 -7.00 -20.17
N TYR A 285 -4.41 -7.95 -20.94
CA TYR A 285 -3.01 -8.05 -21.35
C TYR A 285 -2.80 -7.42 -22.73
N LYS A 286 -1.55 -7.07 -23.05
CA LYS A 286 -1.16 -6.69 -24.41
C LYS A 286 -1.44 -7.87 -25.34
N LYS A 287 -1.85 -7.55 -26.57
CA LYS A 287 -1.99 -8.52 -27.64
C LYS A 287 -0.64 -8.77 -28.28
#